data_AF-A0A848E7X5-F1
#
_entry.id   AF-A0A848E7X5-F1
#
_cell.length_a   1.000
_cell.length_b   1.000
_cell.length_c   1.000
_cell.angle_alpha   90.00
_cell.angle_beta   90.00
_cell.angle_gamma   90.00
#
_symmetry.space_group_name_H-M   'P 1'
#
loop_
_entity.id
_entity.type
_entity.pdbx_description
1 polymer ?
#
loop_
_entity_poly.entity_id
_entity_poly.type
_entity_poly.pdbx_seq_one_letter_code
_entity_poly.pdbx_strand_id
1 'polypeptide(L)'
;MSLRRIPPAVRFMVLHGLVGFGLSAIFVVAVLWADPGGVGGLILKHGGLPVIAMLWFFSGLTFGSVQIGTAIMLQDGQDQGSGGRRMRLPPALRPVPVAVPARRRG
;
A
#
# COMPACT_ATOMS: atom_id res chain seq x y z
N MET A 1 9.11 -23.05 0.06
CA MET A 1 7.87 -22.39 -0.42
C MET A 1 8.25 -21.11 -1.16
N SER A 2 7.85 -20.99 -2.42
CA SER A 2 8.34 -19.99 -3.38
C SER A 2 7.77 -18.59 -3.11
N LEU A 3 8.48 -17.78 -2.32
CA LEU A 3 8.19 -16.34 -2.14
C LEU A 3 8.50 -15.49 -3.39
N ARG A 4 9.02 -16.11 -4.46
CA ARG A 4 9.41 -15.43 -5.71
C ARG A 4 8.23 -15.05 -6.62
N ARG A 5 7.00 -15.48 -6.33
CA ARG A 5 5.81 -15.23 -7.20
C ARG A 5 4.80 -14.22 -6.61
N ILE A 6 5.13 -13.50 -5.55
CA ILE A 6 4.19 -12.53 -4.98
C ILE A 6 4.41 -11.18 -5.69
N PRO A 7 3.37 -10.56 -6.27
CA PRO A 7 3.49 -9.23 -6.87
C PRO A 7 4.07 -8.23 -5.86
N PRO A 8 4.95 -7.31 -6.29
CA PRO A 8 5.64 -6.38 -5.39
C PRO A 8 4.69 -5.55 -4.54
N ALA A 9 3.54 -5.16 -5.10
CA ALA A 9 2.49 -4.43 -4.37
C ALA A 9 1.87 -5.25 -3.23
N VAL A 10 1.62 -6.55 -3.44
CA VAL A 10 1.06 -7.42 -2.40
C VAL A 10 2.09 -7.62 -1.27
N ARG A 11 3.36 -7.83 -1.62
CA ARG A 11 4.45 -7.93 -0.63
C ARG A 11 4.57 -6.65 0.20
N PHE A 12 4.51 -5.50 -0.46
CA PHE A 12 4.56 -4.19 0.20
C PHE A 12 3.42 -4.01 1.21
N MET A 13 2.18 -4.33 0.80
CA MET A 13 0.99 -4.21 1.64
C MET A 13 1.05 -5.15 2.85
N VAL A 14 1.47 -6.40 2.65
CA VAL A 14 1.60 -7.37 3.75
C VAL A 14 2.67 -6.93 4.76
N LEU A 15 3.82 -6.42 4.30
CA LEU A 15 4.87 -5.95 5.20
C LEU A 15 4.41 -4.79 6.09
N HIS A 16 3.76 -3.77 5.52
CA HIS A 16 3.24 -2.63 6.29
C HIS A 16 2.06 -3.02 7.18
N GLY A 17 1.20 -3.94 6.72
CA GLY A 17 0.16 -4.52 7.55
C GLY A 17 0.72 -5.26 8.78
N LEU A 18 1.80 -6.03 8.60
CA LEU A 18 2.49 -6.70 9.70
C LEU A 18 3.14 -5.72 10.67
N VAL A 19 3.71 -4.61 10.18
CA VAL A 19 4.22 -3.53 11.05
C VAL A 19 3.10 -2.94 11.90
N GLY A 20 1.93 -2.69 11.31
CA GLY A 20 0.75 -2.23 12.06
C GLY A 20 0.26 -3.23 13.11
N PHE A 21 0.28 -4.52 12.80
CA PHE A 21 -0.04 -5.60 13.76
C PHE A 21 1.00 -5.76 14.87
N GLY A 22 2.27 -5.50 14.58
CA GLY A 22 3.32 -5.42 15.61
C GLY A 22 3.08 -4.24 16.55
N LEU A 23 2.73 -3.08 16.00
CA LEU A 23 2.40 -1.89 16.79
C LEU A 23 1.14 -2.09 17.65
N SER A 24 0.15 -2.81 17.13
CA SER A 24 -1.05 -3.16 17.90
C SER A 24 -0.75 -4.05 19.10
N ALA A 25 0.22 -4.97 19.00
CA ALA A 25 0.64 -5.78 20.15
C ALA A 25 1.20 -4.91 21.28
N ILE A 26 2.06 -3.95 20.93
CA ILE A 26 2.61 -2.97 21.87
C ILE A 26 1.49 -2.14 22.50
N PHE A 27 0.53 -1.67 21.69
CA PHE A 27 -0.63 -0.93 22.16
C PHE A 27 -1.47 -1.74 23.16
N VAL A 28 -1.76 -3.02 22.86
CA VAL A 28 -2.52 -3.88 23.78
C VAL A 28 -1.78 -4.08 25.10
N VAL A 29 -0.47 -4.34 25.06
CA VAL A 29 0.34 -4.44 26.28
C VAL A 29 0.28 -3.14 27.09
N ALA A 30 0.37 -1.98 26.42
CA ALA A 30 0.27 -0.68 27.07
C ALA A 30 -1.11 -0.47 27.72
N VAL A 31 -2.21 -0.87 27.06
CA VAL A 31 -3.57 -0.80 27.62
C VAL A 31 -3.72 -1.70 28.83
N LEU A 32 -3.25 -2.95 28.76
CA LEU A 32 -3.32 -3.89 29.87
C LEU A 32 -2.48 -3.42 31.07
N TRP A 33 -1.36 -2.74 30.82
CA TRP A 33 -0.47 -2.24 31.86
C TRP A 33 -0.93 -0.92 32.48
N ALA A 34 -1.36 0.04 31.66
CA ALA A 34 -1.87 1.33 32.14
C ALA A 34 -3.26 1.22 32.78
N ASP A 35 -3.99 0.15 32.48
CA ASP A 35 -5.30 -0.20 33.03
C ASP A 35 -6.31 0.97 33.02
N PRO A 36 -6.57 1.58 31.85
CA PRO A 36 -7.43 2.76 31.77
C PRO A 36 -8.84 2.42 32.24
N GLY A 37 -9.27 3.03 33.34
CA GLY A 37 -10.60 2.77 33.93
C GLY A 37 -10.80 1.32 34.40
N GLY A 38 -9.74 0.55 34.66
CA GLY A 38 -9.84 -0.83 35.13
C GLY A 38 -10.05 -1.90 34.04
N VAL A 39 -9.95 -1.52 32.76
CA VAL A 39 -10.18 -2.43 31.62
C VAL A 39 -9.17 -3.57 31.57
N GLY A 40 -7.88 -3.29 31.78
CA GLY A 40 -6.83 -4.30 31.81
C GLY A 40 -7.09 -5.32 32.92
N GLY A 41 -7.34 -4.85 34.14
CA GLY A 41 -7.68 -5.71 35.27
C GLY A 41 -8.92 -6.58 35.00
N LEU A 42 -9.95 -6.01 34.37
CA LEU A 42 -11.17 -6.74 33.99
C LEU A 42 -10.88 -7.85 32.97
N ILE A 43 -10.09 -7.55 31.94
CA ILE A 43 -9.71 -8.52 30.90
C ILE A 43 -8.90 -9.66 31.52
N LEU A 44 -7.90 -9.35 32.35
CA LEU A 44 -7.04 -10.33 33.00
C LEU A 44 -7.80 -11.24 33.98
N LYS A 45 -8.83 -10.73 34.67
CA LYS A 45 -9.63 -11.50 35.64
C LYS A 45 -10.77 -12.31 35.02
N HIS A 46 -11.43 -11.76 34.00
CA HIS A 46 -12.70 -12.32 33.51
C HIS A 46 -12.73 -12.58 31.99
N GLY A 47 -11.95 -11.83 31.19
CA GLY A 47 -11.98 -11.92 29.73
C GLY A 47 -11.06 -12.99 29.14
N GLY A 48 -9.91 -13.23 29.77
CA GLY A 48 -8.94 -14.23 29.34
C GLY A 48 -8.36 -13.99 27.93
N LEU A 49 -7.74 -15.03 27.37
CA LEU A 49 -7.07 -15.00 26.06
C LEU A 49 -7.95 -14.56 24.88
N PRO A 50 -9.24 -14.96 24.75
CA PRO A 50 -10.05 -14.56 23.60
C PRO A 50 -10.27 -13.05 23.51
N VAL A 51 -10.45 -12.37 24.64
CA VAL A 51 -10.66 -10.92 24.68
C VAL A 51 -9.37 -10.18 24.30
N ILE A 52 -8.22 -10.65 24.79
CA ILE A 52 -6.91 -10.11 24.40
C ILE A 52 -6.66 -10.31 22.90
N ALA A 53 -7.01 -11.48 22.36
CA ALA A 53 -6.87 -11.78 20.95
C ALA A 53 -7.77 -10.90 20.07
N MET A 54 -9.04 -10.70 20.45
CA MET A 54 -9.95 -9.78 19.75
C MET A 54 -9.45 -8.34 19.81
N LEU A 55 -9.05 -7.87 20.99
CA LEU A 55 -8.51 -6.52 21.15
C LEU A 55 -7.28 -6.32 20.26
N TRP A 56 -6.33 -7.26 20.29
CA TRP A 56 -5.14 -7.21 19.45
C TRP A 56 -5.46 -7.29 17.95
N PHE A 57 -6.41 -8.14 17.56
CA PHE A 57 -6.82 -8.30 16.17
C PHE A 57 -7.49 -7.04 15.62
N PHE A 58 -8.48 -6.49 16.33
CA PHE A 58 -9.17 -5.27 15.89
C PHE A 58 -8.23 -4.07 15.90
N SER A 59 -7.42 -3.89 16.95
CA SER A 59 -6.38 -2.86 16.95
C SER A 59 -5.37 -3.09 15.82
N GLY A 60 -5.01 -4.34 15.53
CA GLY A 60 -4.13 -4.73 14.42
C GLY A 60 -4.69 -4.36 13.07
N LEU A 61 -5.98 -4.58 12.83
CA LEU A 61 -6.67 -4.13 11.62
C LEU A 61 -6.66 -2.60 11.49
N THR A 62 -6.94 -1.88 12.58
CA THR A 62 -6.91 -0.41 12.59
C THR A 62 -5.52 0.13 12.29
N PHE A 63 -4.50 -0.30 13.04
CA PHE A 63 -3.12 0.15 12.84
C PHE A 63 -2.54 -0.33 11.49
N GLY A 64 -2.83 -1.57 11.08
CA GLY A 64 -2.44 -2.10 9.78
C GLY A 64 -3.01 -1.29 8.62
N SER A 65 -4.28 -0.90 8.71
CA SER A 65 -4.93 -0.03 7.71
C SER A 65 -4.23 1.33 7.60
N VAL A 66 -3.98 1.99 8.74
CA VAL A 66 -3.28 3.28 8.77
C VAL A 66 -1.85 3.16 8.24
N GLN A 67 -1.13 2.10 8.60
CA GLN A 67 0.24 1.88 8.12
C GLN A 67 0.30 1.62 6.62
N ILE A 68 -0.62 0.83 6.07
CA ILE A 68 -0.72 0.60 4.62
C ILE A 68 -1.07 1.91 3.90
N GLY A 69 -2.06 2.67 4.39
CA GLY A 69 -2.44 3.96 3.80
C GLY A 69 -1.29 4.98 3.83
N THR A 70 -0.62 5.08 4.97
CA THR A 70 0.57 5.93 5.15
C THR A 70 1.67 5.53 4.19
N ALA A 71 1.99 4.24 4.09
CA ALA A 71 3.03 3.74 3.20
C ALA A 71 2.71 4.03 1.73
N ILE A 72 1.45 3.91 1.30
CA ILE A 72 1.02 4.27 -0.05
C ILE A 72 1.20 5.78 -0.29
N MET A 73 0.73 6.62 0.63
CA MET A 73 0.81 8.08 0.51
C MET A 73 2.25 8.60 0.50
N LEU A 74 3.15 8.00 1.30
CA LEU A 74 4.57 8.37 1.31
C LEU A 74 5.34 7.85 0.10
N GLN A 75 4.86 6.78 -0.55
CA GLN A 75 5.51 6.24 -1.74
C GLN A 75 5.35 7.15 -2.97
N ASP A 76 4.29 7.98 -3.02
CA ASP A 76 4.01 8.94 -4.11
C ASP A 76 5.08 10.04 -4.23
N GLY A 77 5.86 10.30 -3.17
CA GLY A 77 6.99 11.24 -3.20
C GLY A 77 8.33 10.62 -3.56
N GLN A 78 8.39 9.28 -3.70
CA GLN A 78 9.59 8.55 -4.12
C GLN A 78 9.43 8.02 -5.54
N ASP A 79 9.14 8.93 -6.46
CA ASP A 79 9.58 8.78 -7.84
C ASP A 79 11.12 8.71 -7.82
N GLN A 80 11.66 7.52 -7.54
CA GLN A 80 12.89 7.10 -8.18
C GLN A 80 12.64 7.30 -9.65
N GLY A 81 13.16 8.40 -10.20
CA GLY A 81 12.99 8.82 -11.57
C GLY A 81 13.25 7.66 -12.51
N SER A 82 12.20 6.91 -12.82
CA SER A 82 12.08 6.14 -14.04
C SER A 82 11.97 7.21 -15.11
N GLY A 83 13.14 7.77 -15.46
CA GLY A 83 13.30 8.79 -16.48
C GLY A 83 12.38 8.42 -17.61
N GLY A 84 11.39 9.31 -17.83
CA GLY A 84 10.20 9.03 -18.61
C GLY A 84 10.58 8.16 -19.80
N ARG A 85 10.03 6.94 -19.85
CA ARG A 85 10.32 5.95 -20.88
C ARG A 85 10.22 6.72 -22.18
N ARG A 86 11.36 7.08 -22.80
CA ARG A 86 11.37 7.94 -23.98
C ARG A 86 10.58 7.16 -25.00
N MET A 87 9.30 7.50 -25.14
CA MET A 87 8.49 6.95 -26.19
C MET A 87 9.19 7.41 -27.43
N ARG A 88 9.88 6.49 -28.12
CA ARG A 88 10.41 6.76 -29.44
C ARG A 88 9.19 7.04 -30.28
N LEU A 89 8.82 8.31 -30.37
CA LEU A 89 7.88 8.78 -31.36
C LEU A 89 8.40 8.23 -32.70
N PRO A 90 7.56 7.54 -33.49
CA PRO A 90 7.93 7.16 -34.84
C PRO A 90 8.50 8.40 -35.55
N PRO A 91 9.53 8.25 -36.41
CA PRO A 91 10.12 9.38 -37.12
C PRO A 91 9.01 10.27 -37.67
N ALA A 92 9.07 11.57 -37.34
CA ALA A 92 8.07 12.56 -37.73
C ALA A 92 7.59 12.29 -39.16
N LEU A 93 6.27 12.22 -39.34
CA LEU A 93 5.60 12.03 -40.63
C LEU A 93 6.31 12.85 -41.70
N ARG A 94 7.05 12.18 -42.59
CA ARG A 94 7.67 12.83 -43.73
C ARG A 94 6.57 13.06 -44.75
N PRO A 95 6.25 14.32 -45.11
CA PRO A 95 5.27 14.57 -46.16
C PRO A 95 5.78 13.94 -47.47
N VAL A 96 5.01 12.99 -48.00
CA VAL A 96 5.26 12.37 -49.30
C VAL A 96 4.60 13.27 -50.36
N PRO A 97 5.37 13.84 -51.31
CA PRO A 97 4.78 14.63 -52.37
C PRO A 97 3.96 13.71 -53.28
N VAL A 98 2.64 13.93 -53.31
CA VAL A 98 1.74 13.26 -54.25
C VAL A 98 1.66 14.13 -55.51
N ALA A 99 2.04 13.55 -56.65
CA ALA A 99 1.87 14.19 -57.94
C ALA A 99 0.37 14.26 -58.26
N VAL A 100 -0.18 15.46 -58.30
CA VAL A 100 -1.57 15.68 -58.74
C VAL A 100 -1.56 15.80 -60.26
N PRO A 101 -2.26 14.94 -61.01
CA PRO A 101 -2.40 15.12 -62.44
C PRO A 101 -3.19 16.41 -62.70
N ALA A 102 -2.57 17.35 -63.42
CA ALA A 102 -3.22 18.60 -63.79
C ALA A 102 -4.47 18.31 -64.63
N ARG A 103 -5.64 18.54 -64.06
CA ARG A 103 -6.92 18.44 -64.78
C ARG A 103 -6.98 19.58 -65.79
N ARG A 104 -6.80 19.26 -67.07
CA ARG A 104 -7.09 20.19 -68.17
C ARG A 104 -8.55 20.62 -68.06
N ARG A 105 -8.78 21.88 -67.69
CA ARG A 105 -10.06 22.57 -67.91
C ARG A 105 -10.18 22.79 -69.41
N GLY A 106 -11.05 22.00 -70.05
CA GLY A 106 -11.64 22.37 -71.34
C GLY A 106 -12.69 23.44 -71.14
#